data_AF-A0A5C7V3D1-F1
#
_entry.id   AF-A0A5C7V3D1-F1
#
_cell.length_a   1.000
_cell.length_b   1.000
_cell.length_c   1.000
_cell.angle_alpha   90.00
_cell.angle_beta   90.00
_cell.angle_gamma   90.00
#
_symmetry.space_group_name_H-M   'P 1'
#
loop_
_entity.id
_entity.type
_entity.pdbx_description
1 polymer ?
#
loop_
_entity_poly.entity_id
_entity_poly.type
_entity_poly.pdbx_seq_one_letter_code
_entity_poly.pdbx_strand_id
1 'polypeptide(L)'
;MTFANTQATVYNDKVVRQFAIMTIVWGVVGMLVGVIIAAQLAWPELNFGIPWLSYGRLRPLHTNAVIFAFGGSGLIGTSYYVVQRTCQVRLFSDKLAAFTFWGWQLVIVAAAISLPLGYTTSKEYAELEWPIDVLITLVWVAYAVVFFGTVGTRRVRHIYVANWFYGGFILAIALLHVVNSAELPVGLMKSYSAYAGVQDAMVQWWYGHNAVGFFLTAGFLGMMYYFIPKQAERPVYSYRLSIVHFWALIFTYMWAGPHHLHYTALPDWTQSVGMVFSLILLA
;
A
#
# COMPACT_ATOMS: atom_id res chain seq x y z
N MET A 1 10.63 30.86 -4.69
CA MET A 1 9.18 30.95 -4.41
C MET A 1 8.96 30.65 -2.93
N THR A 2 8.22 31.50 -2.23
CA THR A 2 7.74 31.24 -0.87
C THR A 2 6.39 30.55 -0.97
N PHE A 3 6.28 29.34 -0.43
CA PHE A 3 5.04 28.58 -0.40
C PHE A 3 4.33 28.80 0.95
N ALA A 4 2.99 28.80 0.97
CA ALA A 4 2.24 29.05 2.20
C ALA A 4 2.57 28.03 3.32
N ASN A 5 2.84 26.77 2.96
CA ASN A 5 3.18 25.72 3.91
C ASN A 5 4.53 25.93 4.60
N THR A 6 5.47 26.67 3.97
CA THR A 6 6.78 26.95 4.56
C THR A 6 6.75 28.10 5.55
N GLN A 7 5.71 28.94 5.52
CA GLN A 7 5.47 30.03 6.47
C GLN A 7 4.67 29.59 7.70
N ALA A 8 3.99 28.45 7.63
CA ALA A 8 3.21 27.92 8.74
C ALA A 8 4.10 27.64 9.96
N THR A 9 3.61 28.03 11.14
CA THR A 9 4.27 27.81 12.43
C THR A 9 3.83 26.49 13.10
N VAL A 10 2.76 25.87 12.61
CA VAL A 10 2.17 24.65 13.17
C VAL A 10 1.97 23.60 12.08
N TYR A 11 2.24 22.33 12.40
CA TYR A 11 1.98 21.19 11.52
C TYR A 11 0.49 20.87 11.37
N ASN A 12 0.13 20.19 10.28
CA ASN A 12 -1.22 19.67 10.10
C ASN A 12 -1.34 18.30 10.77
N ASP A 13 -1.66 18.29 12.06
CA ASP A 13 -1.88 17.06 12.81
C ASP A 13 -3.34 16.56 12.74
N LYS A 14 -4.25 17.30 12.09
CA LYS A 14 -5.65 16.90 11.95
C LYS A 14 -5.76 15.62 11.12
N VAL A 15 -5.20 15.63 9.91
CA VAL A 15 -5.25 14.49 8.99
C VAL A 15 -4.49 13.28 9.55
N VAL A 16 -3.38 13.53 10.24
CA VAL A 16 -2.61 12.48 10.93
C VAL A 16 -3.48 11.80 11.99
N ARG A 17 -4.19 12.58 12.82
CA ARG A 17 -5.07 12.04 13.87
C ARG A 17 -6.22 11.25 13.27
N GLN A 18 -6.83 11.75 12.20
CA GLN A 18 -7.90 11.06 11.50
C GLN A 18 -7.44 9.69 10.98
N PHE A 19 -6.30 9.64 10.28
CA PHE A 19 -5.73 8.37 9.85
C PHE A 19 -5.34 7.48 11.04
N ALA A 20 -4.72 8.01 12.08
CA ALA A 20 -4.32 7.22 13.25
C ALA A 20 -5.52 6.52 13.93
N ILE A 21 -6.64 7.23 14.10
CA ILE A 21 -7.88 6.66 14.63
C ILE A 21 -8.41 5.58 13.67
N MET A 22 -8.47 5.87 12.37
CA MET A 22 -9.00 4.92 11.39
C MET A 22 -8.11 3.69 11.20
N THR A 23 -6.79 3.81 11.39
CA THR A 23 -5.88 2.66 11.47
C THR A 23 -6.31 1.71 12.57
N ILE A 24 -6.63 2.20 13.77
CA ILE A 24 -7.09 1.35 14.87
C ILE A 24 -8.43 0.71 14.52
N VAL A 25 -9.39 1.50 14.02
CA VAL A 25 -10.72 1.00 13.63
C VAL A 25 -10.60 -0.11 12.59
N TRP A 26 -9.85 0.11 11.52
CA TRP A 26 -9.68 -0.87 10.45
C TRP A 26 -8.80 -2.05 10.84
N GLY A 27 -7.87 -1.87 11.77
CA GLY A 27 -7.12 -2.97 12.38
C GLY A 27 -8.06 -3.93 13.10
N VAL A 28 -8.96 -3.42 13.93
CA VAL A 28 -9.97 -4.23 14.63
C VAL A 28 -10.89 -4.92 13.62
N VAL A 29 -11.45 -4.18 12.66
CA VAL A 29 -12.37 -4.75 11.65
C VAL A 29 -11.68 -5.82 10.81
N GLY A 30 -10.52 -5.52 10.23
CA GLY A 30 -9.80 -6.44 9.35
C GLY A 30 -9.38 -7.72 10.08
N MET A 31 -8.84 -7.61 11.29
CA MET A 31 -8.45 -8.78 12.09
C MET A 31 -9.67 -9.57 12.57
N LEU A 32 -10.79 -8.92 12.91
CA LEU A 32 -12.04 -9.61 13.25
C LEU A 32 -12.58 -10.43 12.09
N VAL A 33 -12.62 -9.88 10.86
CA VAL A 33 -12.99 -10.66 9.66
C VAL A 33 -12.01 -11.82 9.47
N GLY A 34 -10.71 -11.62 9.76
CA GLY A 34 -9.70 -12.67 9.78
C GLY A 34 -10.04 -13.83 10.73
N VAL A 35 -10.45 -13.52 11.96
CA VAL A 35 -10.91 -14.52 12.93
C VAL A 35 -12.16 -15.24 12.45
N ILE A 36 -13.12 -14.54 11.84
CA ILE A 36 -14.35 -15.13 11.28
C ILE A 36 -14.00 -16.13 10.17
N ILE A 37 -13.20 -15.73 9.18
CA ILE A 37 -12.87 -16.64 8.06
C ILE A 37 -11.97 -17.79 8.49
N ALA A 38 -11.13 -17.60 9.52
CA ALA A 38 -10.38 -18.69 10.13
C ALA A 38 -11.30 -19.69 10.82
N ALA A 39 -12.32 -19.21 11.55
CA ALA A 39 -13.34 -20.06 12.15
C ALA A 39 -14.16 -20.81 11.10
N GLN A 40 -14.46 -20.21 9.94
CA GLN A 40 -15.14 -20.88 8.83
C GLN A 40 -14.34 -22.03 8.21
N LEU A 41 -13.00 -21.97 8.24
CA LEU A 41 -12.15 -23.09 7.82
C LEU A 41 -12.20 -24.25 8.82
N ALA A 42 -12.38 -23.96 10.12
CA ALA A 42 -12.50 -24.97 11.16
C ALA A 42 -13.93 -25.54 11.26
N TRP A 43 -14.94 -24.69 11.09
CA TRP A 43 -16.37 -25.00 11.18
C TRP A 43 -17.12 -24.38 10.00
N PRO A 44 -17.22 -25.09 8.85
CA PRO A 44 -17.85 -24.59 7.64
C PRO A 44 -19.33 -24.20 7.80
N GLU A 45 -20.02 -24.68 8.83
CA GLU A 45 -21.39 -24.31 9.18
C GLU A 45 -21.54 -22.81 9.46
N LEU A 46 -20.46 -22.14 9.87
CA LEU A 46 -20.41 -20.68 10.08
C LEU A 46 -20.53 -19.85 8.79
N ASN A 47 -20.64 -20.49 7.61
CA ASN A 47 -21.04 -19.81 6.38
C ASN A 47 -22.56 -19.54 6.33
N PHE A 48 -23.36 -20.29 7.10
CA PHE A 48 -24.83 -20.18 7.18
C PHE A 48 -25.60 -20.31 5.85
N GLY A 49 -24.95 -20.73 4.76
CA GLY A 49 -25.53 -20.70 3.41
C GLY A 49 -25.77 -19.29 2.86
N ILE A 50 -25.23 -18.25 3.50
CA ILE A 50 -25.45 -16.85 3.12
C ILE A 50 -24.30 -16.39 2.20
N PRO A 51 -24.57 -15.99 0.94
CA PRO A 51 -23.51 -15.72 -0.03
C PRO A 51 -22.49 -14.68 0.42
N TRP A 52 -22.94 -13.56 1.01
CA TRP A 52 -22.06 -12.48 1.47
C TRP A 52 -21.33 -12.77 2.79
N LEU A 53 -21.66 -13.87 3.48
CA LEU A 53 -20.90 -14.37 4.61
C LEU A 53 -19.99 -15.55 4.24
N SER A 54 -20.00 -16.00 2.98
CA SER A 54 -19.18 -17.14 2.58
C SER A 54 -17.68 -16.82 2.64
N TYR A 55 -16.87 -17.81 2.99
CA TYR A 55 -15.40 -17.71 3.03
C TYR A 55 -14.82 -17.09 1.74
N GLY A 56 -15.31 -17.53 0.58
CA GLY A 56 -14.81 -17.06 -0.71
C GLY A 56 -14.98 -15.55 -0.94
N ARG A 57 -16.01 -14.93 -0.35
CA ARG A 57 -16.25 -13.47 -0.46
C ARG A 57 -15.64 -12.69 0.70
N LEU A 58 -15.59 -13.28 1.90
CA LEU A 58 -14.98 -12.64 3.06
C LEU A 58 -13.46 -12.67 3.06
N ARG A 59 -12.82 -13.66 2.40
CA ARG A 59 -11.36 -13.73 2.26
C ARG A 59 -10.77 -12.46 1.62
N PRO A 60 -11.20 -12.03 0.42
CA PRO A 60 -10.66 -10.80 -0.17
C PRO A 60 -11.04 -9.56 0.64
N LEU A 61 -12.18 -9.56 1.35
CA LEU A 61 -12.52 -8.46 2.27
C LEU A 61 -11.52 -8.38 3.44
N HIS A 62 -11.19 -9.51 4.07
CA HIS A 62 -10.16 -9.56 5.11
C HIS A 62 -8.83 -9.03 4.60
N THR A 63 -8.37 -9.55 3.45
CA THR A 63 -7.11 -9.13 2.80
C THR A 63 -7.07 -7.62 2.56
N ASN A 64 -8.11 -7.06 1.93
CA ASN A 64 -8.17 -5.64 1.63
C ASN A 64 -8.27 -4.78 2.91
N ALA A 65 -9.05 -5.23 3.90
CA ALA A 65 -9.19 -4.54 5.18
C ALA A 65 -7.87 -4.52 5.98
N VAL A 66 -7.14 -5.63 6.03
CA VAL A 66 -5.89 -5.67 6.81
C VAL A 66 -4.73 -4.98 6.09
N ILE A 67 -4.65 -5.07 4.76
CA ILE A 67 -3.54 -4.46 4.01
C ILE A 67 -3.82 -2.99 3.74
N PHE A 68 -4.89 -2.67 3.03
CA PHE A 68 -5.14 -1.31 2.55
C PHE A 68 -5.88 -0.45 3.56
N ALA A 69 -6.83 -1.01 4.31
CA ALA A 69 -7.54 -0.22 5.30
C ALA A 69 -6.68 0.00 6.56
N PHE A 70 -6.23 -1.06 7.22
CA PHE A 70 -5.34 -0.97 8.39
C PHE A 70 -3.94 -0.48 8.00
N GLY A 71 -3.21 -1.25 7.19
CA GLY A 71 -1.85 -0.91 6.78
C GLY A 71 -1.79 0.43 6.04
N GLY A 72 -2.70 0.66 5.09
CA GLY A 72 -2.72 1.89 4.29
C GLY A 72 -3.06 3.14 5.09
N SER A 73 -4.06 3.09 5.99
CA SER A 73 -4.33 4.20 6.90
C SER A 73 -3.12 4.49 7.79
N GLY A 74 -2.47 3.43 8.28
CA GLY A 74 -1.23 3.53 9.06
C GLY A 74 -0.14 4.25 8.28
N LEU A 75 0.13 3.82 7.04
CA LEU A 75 1.18 4.36 6.19
C LEU A 75 0.95 5.81 5.77
N ILE A 76 -0.27 6.16 5.35
CA ILE A 76 -0.58 7.54 4.95
C ILE A 76 -0.52 8.47 6.18
N GLY A 77 -1.10 8.05 7.30
CA GLY A 77 -1.08 8.84 8.54
C GLY A 77 0.34 9.07 9.06
N THR A 78 1.15 8.01 9.11
CA THR A 78 2.54 8.10 9.58
C THR A 78 3.42 8.85 8.59
N SER A 79 3.27 8.67 7.28
CA SER A 79 4.05 9.43 6.30
C SER A 79 3.78 10.93 6.41
N TYR A 80 2.53 11.35 6.59
CA TYR A 80 2.16 12.75 6.82
C TYR A 80 2.72 13.31 8.13
N TYR A 81 2.78 12.50 9.19
CA TYR A 81 3.43 12.90 10.44
C TYR A 81 4.94 13.08 10.28
N VAL A 82 5.59 12.11 9.65
CA VAL A 82 7.05 12.00 9.51
C VAL A 82 7.58 13.03 8.52
N VAL A 83 6.98 13.18 7.34
CA VAL A 83 7.47 14.07 6.29
C VAL A 83 7.48 15.52 6.77
N GLN A 84 6.45 15.96 7.49
CA GLN A 84 6.38 17.31 8.06
C GLN A 84 7.55 17.60 9.01
N ARG A 85 7.82 16.67 9.94
CA ARG A 85 8.82 16.84 10.99
C ARG A 85 10.25 16.70 10.49
N THR A 86 10.47 15.79 9.55
CA THR A 86 11.78 15.57 8.92
C THR A 86 12.14 16.65 7.91
N CYS A 87 11.14 17.25 7.24
CA CYS A 87 11.35 18.38 6.33
C CYS A 87 11.22 19.75 7.00
N GLN A 88 10.74 19.78 8.25
CA GLN A 88 10.49 20.98 9.06
C GLN A 88 9.53 21.99 8.41
N VAL A 89 8.50 21.48 7.74
CA VAL A 89 7.47 22.28 7.07
C VAL A 89 6.10 21.63 7.23
N ARG A 90 5.04 22.42 7.16
CA ARG A 90 3.67 21.88 7.11
C ARG A 90 3.46 21.11 5.79
N LEU A 91 2.49 20.19 5.79
CA LEU A 91 2.03 19.53 4.56
C LEU A 91 1.78 20.56 3.45
N PHE A 92 2.15 20.18 2.23
CA PHE A 92 2.09 21.04 1.06
C PHE A 92 0.68 21.60 0.76
N SER A 93 -0.36 20.79 0.96
CA SER A 93 -1.75 21.20 0.78
C SER A 93 -2.68 20.50 1.77
N ASP A 94 -3.26 21.27 2.69
CA ASP A 94 -4.20 20.77 3.70
C ASP A 94 -5.49 20.24 3.08
N LYS A 95 -5.99 20.90 2.03
CA LYS A 95 -7.21 20.48 1.32
C LYS A 95 -6.98 19.14 0.60
N LEU A 96 -5.83 18.99 -0.04
CA LEU A 96 -5.50 17.76 -0.76
C LEU A 96 -5.23 16.61 0.23
N ALA A 97 -4.60 16.88 1.38
CA ALA A 97 -4.46 15.90 2.46
C ALA A 97 -5.81 15.51 3.08
N ALA A 98 -6.78 16.42 3.16
CA ALA A 98 -8.14 16.07 3.59
C ALA A 98 -8.88 15.22 2.55
N PHE A 99 -8.67 15.51 1.26
CA PHE A 99 -9.20 14.70 0.16
C PHE A 99 -8.63 13.28 0.19
N THR A 100 -7.31 13.13 0.43
CA THR A 100 -6.71 11.79 0.52
C THR A 100 -7.29 10.99 1.66
N PHE A 101 -7.55 11.61 2.82
CA PHE A 101 -8.26 10.95 3.92
C PHE A 101 -9.64 10.47 3.49
N TRP A 102 -10.56 11.38 3.12
CA TRP A 102 -11.94 10.98 2.82
C TRP A 102 -12.05 10.07 1.60
N GLY A 103 -11.22 10.28 0.59
CA GLY A 103 -11.13 9.40 -0.57
C GLY A 103 -10.66 7.99 -0.19
N TRP A 104 -9.64 7.86 0.67
CA TRP A 104 -9.19 6.56 1.15
C TRP A 104 -10.26 5.86 1.99
N GLN A 105 -10.98 6.60 2.86
CA GLN A 105 -12.11 6.04 3.59
C GLN A 105 -13.23 5.55 2.65
N LEU A 106 -13.50 6.29 1.58
CA LEU A 106 -14.49 5.89 0.58
C LEU A 106 -14.07 4.62 -0.17
N VAL A 107 -12.79 4.47 -0.54
CA VAL A 107 -12.25 3.23 -1.11
C VAL A 107 -12.50 2.04 -0.18
N ILE A 108 -12.19 2.20 1.11
CA ILE A 108 -12.34 1.12 2.09
C ILE A 108 -13.81 0.74 2.28
N VAL A 109 -14.71 1.72 2.36
CA VAL A 109 -16.15 1.47 2.46
C VAL A 109 -16.67 0.82 1.19
N ALA A 110 -16.19 1.24 0.01
CA ALA A 110 -16.53 0.62 -1.26
C ALA A 110 -16.11 -0.86 -1.28
N ALA A 111 -14.90 -1.20 -0.80
CA ALA A 111 -14.44 -2.58 -0.65
C ALA A 111 -15.30 -3.39 0.32
N ALA A 112 -15.68 -2.81 1.46
CA ALA A 112 -16.54 -3.44 2.46
C ALA A 112 -17.94 -3.79 1.93
N ILE A 113 -18.41 -3.06 0.92
CA ILE A 113 -19.70 -3.31 0.26
C ILE A 113 -19.52 -4.23 -0.95
N SER A 114 -18.56 -3.95 -1.83
CA SER A 114 -18.45 -4.61 -3.13
C SER A 114 -18.02 -6.07 -3.03
N LEU A 115 -17.05 -6.38 -2.15
CA LEU A 115 -16.47 -7.72 -2.05
C LEU A 115 -17.48 -8.74 -1.49
N PRO A 116 -18.24 -8.47 -0.40
CA PRO A 116 -19.31 -9.37 0.03
C PRO A 116 -20.45 -9.53 -1.00
N LEU A 117 -20.71 -8.49 -1.80
CA LEU A 117 -21.68 -8.59 -2.90
C LEU A 117 -21.17 -9.46 -4.07
N GLY A 118 -19.86 -9.75 -4.11
CA GLY A 118 -19.24 -10.64 -5.09
C GLY A 118 -18.63 -9.93 -6.28
N TYR A 119 -18.49 -8.59 -6.23
CA TYR A 119 -17.81 -7.82 -7.25
C TYR A 119 -16.31 -7.93 -7.05
N THR A 120 -15.66 -8.71 -7.92
CA THR A 120 -14.22 -8.87 -7.87
C THR A 120 -13.61 -9.17 -9.23
N THR A 121 -12.41 -8.66 -9.44
CA THR A 121 -11.52 -8.99 -10.57
C THR A 121 -10.88 -10.36 -10.43
N SER A 122 -10.97 -11.00 -9.25
CA SER A 122 -10.29 -12.25 -8.83
C SER A 122 -8.76 -12.20 -8.75
N LYS A 123 -8.16 -11.03 -8.97
CA LYS A 123 -6.72 -10.78 -8.82
C LYS A 123 -6.38 -10.51 -7.35
N GLU A 124 -5.52 -11.34 -6.74
CA GLU A 124 -5.17 -11.17 -5.33
C GLU A 124 -4.55 -9.79 -5.04
N TYR A 125 -4.97 -9.17 -3.94
CA TYR A 125 -4.61 -7.80 -3.54
C TYR A 125 -5.07 -6.69 -4.52
N ALA A 126 -5.68 -7.03 -5.65
CA ALA A 126 -6.24 -6.10 -6.63
C ALA A 126 -7.70 -6.48 -6.95
N GLU A 127 -8.44 -6.93 -5.93
CA GLU A 127 -9.75 -7.56 -6.11
C GLU A 127 -10.86 -6.56 -6.49
N LEU A 128 -10.67 -5.28 -6.24
CA LEU A 128 -11.68 -4.24 -6.43
C LEU A 128 -11.89 -3.95 -7.91
N GLU A 129 -13.13 -3.71 -8.32
CA GLU A 129 -13.48 -3.46 -9.73
C GLU A 129 -13.13 -2.04 -10.18
N TRP A 130 -13.04 -1.85 -11.51
CA TRP A 130 -12.46 -0.67 -12.17
C TRP A 130 -12.89 0.72 -11.64
N PRO A 131 -14.14 1.00 -11.20
CA PRO A 131 -14.46 2.33 -10.71
C PRO A 131 -13.70 2.65 -9.40
N ILE A 132 -13.47 1.62 -8.58
CA ILE A 132 -12.75 1.74 -7.32
C ILE A 132 -11.25 1.86 -7.62
N ASP A 133 -10.73 1.17 -8.62
CA ASP A 133 -9.33 1.31 -9.06
C ASP A 133 -9.01 2.70 -9.60
N VAL A 134 -9.96 3.33 -10.32
CA VAL A 134 -9.85 4.74 -10.72
C VAL A 134 -9.85 5.65 -9.50
N LEU A 135 -10.76 5.43 -8.53
CA LEU A 135 -10.79 6.20 -7.29
C LEU A 135 -9.48 6.08 -6.51
N ILE A 136 -8.94 4.87 -6.37
CA ILE A 136 -7.64 4.60 -5.76
C ILE A 136 -6.56 5.42 -6.46
N THR A 137 -6.52 5.38 -7.79
CA THR A 137 -5.53 6.13 -8.59
C THR A 137 -5.60 7.63 -8.29
N LEU A 138 -6.80 8.22 -8.27
CA LEU A 138 -6.99 9.65 -7.98
C LEU A 138 -6.56 10.02 -6.55
N VAL A 139 -6.93 9.19 -5.56
CA VAL A 139 -6.54 9.38 -4.16
C VAL A 139 -5.02 9.24 -4.00
N TRP A 140 -4.41 8.27 -4.67
CA TRP A 140 -2.98 8.00 -4.60
C TRP A 140 -2.15 9.10 -5.26
N VAL A 141 -2.60 9.63 -6.40
CA VAL A 141 -1.98 10.80 -7.06
C VAL A 141 -2.06 12.02 -6.15
N ALA A 142 -3.21 12.27 -5.53
CA ALA A 142 -3.34 13.35 -4.55
C ALA A 142 -2.38 13.17 -3.36
N TYR A 143 -2.25 11.94 -2.86
CA TYR A 143 -1.32 11.59 -1.79
C TYR A 143 0.14 11.83 -2.20
N ALA A 144 0.54 11.39 -3.39
CA ALA A 144 1.86 11.63 -3.94
C ALA A 144 2.18 13.13 -4.08
N VAL A 145 1.24 13.92 -4.60
CA VAL A 145 1.40 15.38 -4.71
C VAL A 145 1.60 16.02 -3.34
N VAL A 146 0.82 15.64 -2.32
CA VAL A 146 1.00 16.15 -0.96
C VAL A 146 2.37 15.76 -0.41
N PHE A 147 2.76 14.49 -0.52
CA PHE A 147 4.00 13.99 0.05
C PHE A 147 5.23 14.62 -0.64
N PHE A 148 5.34 14.49 -1.97
CA PHE A 148 6.47 15.01 -2.73
C PHE A 148 6.50 16.54 -2.75
N GLY A 149 5.34 17.21 -2.77
CA GLY A 149 5.26 18.66 -2.58
C GLY A 149 5.83 19.10 -1.22
N THR A 150 5.59 18.32 -0.16
CA THR A 150 6.13 18.62 1.19
C THR A 150 7.65 18.42 1.21
N VAL A 151 8.16 17.36 0.59
CA VAL A 151 9.61 17.13 0.45
C VAL A 151 10.28 18.21 -0.43
N GLY A 152 9.61 18.65 -1.49
CA GLY A 152 10.11 19.67 -2.42
C GLY A 152 10.20 21.06 -1.80
N THR A 153 9.39 21.34 -0.77
CA THR A 153 9.33 22.63 -0.07
C THR A 153 10.05 22.61 1.29
N ARG A 154 10.79 21.55 1.61
CA ARG A 154 11.53 21.36 2.87
C ARG A 154 12.48 22.53 3.20
N ARG A 155 12.71 22.75 4.49
CA ARG A 155 13.72 23.72 4.98
C ARG A 155 15.13 23.14 5.02
N VAL A 156 15.26 21.85 5.36
CA VAL A 156 16.54 21.16 5.48
C VAL A 156 17.10 20.76 4.11
N ARG A 157 18.43 20.84 3.92
CA ARG A 157 19.05 20.51 2.62
C ARG A 157 18.90 19.04 2.26
N HIS A 158 19.13 18.14 3.22
CA HIS A 158 19.07 16.69 3.01
C HIS A 158 17.66 16.15 3.23
N ILE A 159 17.29 15.13 2.45
CA ILE A 159 16.04 14.38 2.65
C ILE A 159 16.37 13.22 3.58
N TYR A 160 15.63 13.09 4.67
CA TYR A 160 15.81 12.00 5.63
C TYR A 160 15.48 10.64 5.02
N VAL A 161 16.22 9.58 5.42
CA VAL A 161 16.10 8.23 4.83
C VAL A 161 14.68 7.68 4.90
N ALA A 162 13.92 7.95 5.96
CA ALA A 162 12.52 7.54 6.05
C ALA A 162 11.70 8.02 4.83
N ASN A 163 11.97 9.23 4.33
CA ASN A 163 11.27 9.79 3.19
C ASN A 163 11.73 9.18 1.85
N TRP A 164 12.91 8.54 1.81
CA TRP A 164 13.32 7.76 0.63
C TRP A 164 12.45 6.51 0.53
N PHE A 165 12.29 5.80 1.64
CA PHE A 165 11.43 4.62 1.72
C PHE A 165 9.96 4.96 1.45
N TYR A 166 9.41 6.00 2.08
CA TYR A 166 8.05 6.45 1.76
C TYR A 166 7.92 6.90 0.30
N GLY A 167 8.88 7.64 -0.24
CA GLY A 167 8.86 8.07 -1.64
C GLY A 167 8.89 6.90 -2.62
N GLY A 168 9.78 5.92 -2.39
CA GLY A 168 9.86 4.69 -3.16
C GLY A 168 8.57 3.89 -3.10
N PHE A 169 8.01 3.74 -1.90
CA PHE A 169 6.69 3.14 -1.68
C PHE A 169 5.60 3.80 -2.51
N ILE A 170 5.46 5.13 -2.42
CA ILE A 170 4.40 5.88 -3.10
C ILE A 170 4.48 5.69 -4.61
N LEU A 171 5.68 5.86 -5.18
CA LEU A 171 5.89 5.77 -6.62
C LEU A 171 5.69 4.36 -7.14
N ALA A 172 6.25 3.37 -6.45
CA ALA A 172 6.12 1.99 -6.87
C ALA A 172 4.67 1.51 -6.82
N ILE A 173 3.95 1.78 -5.72
CA ILE A 173 2.54 1.37 -5.62
C ILE A 173 1.68 2.05 -6.68
N ALA A 174 1.95 3.31 -7.03
CA ALA A 174 1.25 3.98 -8.14
C ALA A 174 1.47 3.24 -9.47
N LEU A 175 2.73 2.90 -9.78
CA LEU A 175 3.09 2.15 -10.98
C LEU A 175 2.44 0.75 -11.00
N LEU A 176 2.57 0.02 -9.89
CA LEU A 176 2.07 -1.33 -9.73
C LEU A 176 0.55 -1.37 -9.90
N HIS A 177 -0.17 -0.46 -9.23
CA HIS A 177 -1.62 -0.34 -9.31
C HIS A 177 -2.08 -0.10 -10.74
N VAL A 178 -1.55 0.94 -11.40
CA VAL A 178 -1.98 1.32 -12.76
C VAL A 178 -1.72 0.20 -13.77
N VAL A 179 -0.60 -0.51 -13.65
CA VAL A 179 -0.26 -1.59 -14.58
C VAL A 179 -1.12 -2.83 -14.33
N ASN A 180 -1.25 -3.31 -13.09
CA ASN A 180 -2.01 -4.54 -12.83
C ASN A 180 -3.53 -4.36 -12.98
N SER A 181 -4.03 -3.16 -12.71
CA SER A 181 -5.44 -2.78 -12.90
C SER A 181 -5.74 -2.31 -14.33
N ALA A 182 -4.86 -2.57 -15.30
CA ALA A 182 -5.20 -2.38 -16.70
C ALA A 182 -6.26 -3.43 -17.09
N GLU A 183 -7.48 -2.98 -17.34
CA GLU A 183 -8.62 -3.85 -17.59
C GLU A 183 -9.65 -3.19 -18.51
N LEU A 184 -10.43 -4.02 -19.21
CA LEU A 184 -11.52 -3.61 -20.09
C LEU A 184 -12.85 -3.64 -19.29
N PRO A 185 -13.48 -2.48 -19.01
CA PRO A 185 -14.80 -2.45 -18.39
C PRO A 185 -15.86 -3.05 -19.31
N VAL A 186 -16.66 -3.98 -18.77
CA VAL A 186 -17.82 -4.57 -19.47
C VAL A 186 -19.14 -4.27 -18.78
N GLY A 187 -19.08 -3.71 -17.57
CA GLY A 187 -20.23 -3.18 -16.81
C GLY A 187 -19.75 -2.24 -15.71
N LEU A 188 -20.68 -1.70 -14.91
CA LEU A 188 -20.31 -0.75 -13.84
C LEU A 188 -19.39 -1.39 -12.78
N MET A 189 -19.65 -2.63 -12.38
CA MET A 189 -18.84 -3.38 -11.43
C MET A 189 -18.36 -4.70 -12.04
N LYS A 190 -17.96 -4.63 -13.32
CA LYS A 190 -17.37 -5.77 -14.02
C LYS A 190 -16.37 -5.34 -15.08
N SER A 191 -15.20 -5.94 -15.05
CA SER A 191 -14.12 -5.82 -16.01
C SER A 191 -13.50 -7.18 -16.36
N TYR A 192 -12.64 -7.18 -17.39
CA TYR A 192 -11.70 -8.26 -17.68
C TYR A 192 -10.28 -7.71 -17.76
N SER A 193 -9.30 -8.42 -17.17
CA SER A 193 -7.87 -8.07 -17.24
C SER A 193 -7.44 -7.81 -18.68
N ALA A 194 -6.59 -6.80 -18.88
CA ALA A 194 -5.95 -6.54 -20.18
C ALA A 194 -4.94 -7.63 -20.57
N TYR A 195 -4.58 -8.51 -19.63
CA TYR A 195 -3.64 -9.59 -19.81
C TYR A 195 -4.36 -10.95 -19.69
N ALA A 196 -3.73 -12.01 -20.20
CA ALA A 196 -4.23 -13.38 -20.04
C ALA A 196 -3.12 -14.41 -19.76
N GLY A 197 -3.51 -15.55 -19.18
CA GLY A 197 -2.64 -16.70 -18.98
C GLY A 197 -1.36 -16.38 -18.22
N VAL A 198 -0.23 -16.83 -18.76
CA VAL A 198 1.10 -16.69 -18.14
C VAL A 198 1.53 -15.23 -17.99
N GLN A 199 1.15 -14.36 -18.92
CA GLN A 199 1.44 -12.92 -18.84
C GLN A 199 0.66 -12.28 -17.70
N ASP A 200 -0.63 -12.61 -17.57
CA ASP A 200 -1.47 -12.11 -16.48
C ASP A 200 -0.95 -12.60 -15.13
N ALA A 201 -0.53 -13.86 -15.03
CA ALA A 201 0.08 -14.41 -13.84
C ALA A 201 1.36 -13.64 -13.45
N MET A 202 2.23 -13.35 -14.42
CA MET A 202 3.46 -12.59 -14.16
C MET A 202 3.18 -11.15 -13.74
N VAL A 203 2.29 -10.43 -14.45
CA VAL A 203 1.90 -9.07 -14.05
C VAL A 203 1.26 -9.08 -12.66
N GLN A 204 0.40 -10.06 -12.39
CA GLN A 204 -0.27 -10.25 -11.10
C GLN A 204 0.72 -10.47 -9.96
N TRP A 205 1.76 -11.28 -10.12
CA TRP A 205 2.70 -11.55 -9.04
C TRP A 205 3.89 -10.59 -8.98
N TRP A 206 4.21 -9.93 -10.09
CA TRP A 206 4.99 -8.69 -10.04
C TRP A 206 4.24 -7.63 -9.22
N TYR A 207 2.93 -7.48 -9.40
CA TYR A 207 2.11 -6.63 -8.55
C TYR A 207 2.06 -7.12 -7.11
N GLY A 208 1.59 -8.35 -6.87
CA GLY A 208 1.29 -8.88 -5.55
C GLY A 208 2.51 -8.95 -4.64
N HIS A 209 3.65 -9.39 -5.15
CA HIS A 209 4.89 -9.41 -4.37
C HIS A 209 5.33 -8.00 -3.99
N ASN A 210 5.25 -7.07 -4.94
CA ASN A 210 5.72 -5.70 -4.74
C ASN A 210 4.70 -4.82 -4.01
N ALA A 211 3.42 -5.21 -3.96
CA ALA A 211 2.45 -4.70 -3.02
C ALA A 211 2.96 -4.98 -1.60
N VAL A 212 3.32 -6.22 -1.27
CA VAL A 212 3.96 -6.52 0.03
C VAL A 212 5.30 -5.78 0.16
N GLY A 213 6.15 -5.82 -0.85
CA GLY A 213 7.50 -5.25 -0.81
C GLY A 213 7.58 -3.75 -0.62
N PHE A 214 6.68 -2.99 -1.22
CA PHE A 214 6.67 -1.54 -1.05
C PHE A 214 5.66 -1.06 -0.04
N PHE A 215 4.46 -1.61 -0.05
CA PHE A 215 3.42 -1.20 0.87
C PHE A 215 3.76 -1.69 2.28
N LEU A 216 4.00 -2.99 2.45
CA LEU A 216 4.17 -3.63 3.76
C LEU A 216 5.62 -3.69 4.24
N THR A 217 6.61 -3.63 3.35
CA THR A 217 8.04 -3.58 3.73
C THR A 217 8.58 -2.16 3.62
N ALA A 218 8.72 -1.58 2.43
CA ALA A 218 9.38 -0.27 2.27
C ALA A 218 8.68 0.86 3.05
N GLY A 219 7.36 0.98 2.95
CA GLY A 219 6.61 2.00 3.66
C GLY A 219 6.72 1.86 5.19
N PHE A 220 6.68 0.63 5.71
CA PHE A 220 6.90 0.37 7.15
C PHE A 220 8.36 0.54 7.57
N LEU A 221 9.34 0.31 6.69
CA LEU A 221 10.72 0.73 6.93
C LEU A 221 10.80 2.26 7.05
N GLY A 222 10.03 3.01 6.27
CA GLY A 222 9.85 4.45 6.45
C GLY A 222 9.37 4.81 7.85
N MET A 223 8.38 4.09 8.40
CA MET A 223 7.97 4.25 9.81
C MET A 223 9.12 3.93 10.76
N MET A 224 9.76 2.77 10.58
CA MET A 224 10.85 2.28 11.43
C MET A 224 12.00 3.29 11.52
N TYR A 225 12.46 3.80 10.37
CA TYR A 225 13.55 4.77 10.27
C TYR A 225 13.25 6.08 11.01
N TYR A 226 11.98 6.43 11.21
CA TYR A 226 11.63 7.59 12.03
C TYR A 226 11.37 7.22 13.49
N PHE A 227 10.47 6.27 13.75
CA PHE A 227 9.96 6.01 15.09
C PHE A 227 10.95 5.26 15.99
N ILE A 228 11.78 4.35 15.46
CA ILE A 228 12.78 3.66 16.31
C ILE A 228 13.81 4.65 16.86
N PRO A 229 14.54 5.44 16.04
CA PRO A 229 15.49 6.41 16.56
C PRO A 229 14.82 7.46 17.45
N LYS A 230 13.59 7.88 17.09
CA LYS A 230 12.86 8.90 17.85
C LYS A 230 12.43 8.40 19.23
N GLN A 231 11.97 7.16 19.33
CA GLN A 231 11.54 6.55 20.59
C GLN A 231 12.72 6.13 21.46
N ALA A 232 13.81 5.66 20.85
CA ALA A 232 15.02 5.29 21.56
C ALA A 232 15.91 6.48 21.94
N GLU A 233 15.59 7.68 21.44
CA GLU A 233 16.41 8.90 21.58
C GLU A 233 17.87 8.69 21.17
N ARG A 234 18.07 7.87 20.13
CA ARG A 234 19.39 7.50 19.60
C ARG A 234 19.50 7.91 18.12
N PRO A 235 20.71 8.23 17.64
CA PRO A 235 20.92 8.44 16.22
C PRO A 235 20.70 7.14 15.43
N VAL A 236 20.36 7.27 14.15
CA VAL A 236 20.31 6.13 13.23
C VAL A 236 21.70 5.50 13.14
N TYR A 237 21.78 4.20 13.39
CA TYR A 237 23.01 3.44 13.21
C TYR A 237 23.35 3.30 11.72
N SER A 238 24.60 3.59 11.35
CA SER A 238 25.15 3.48 9.99
C SER A 238 24.31 4.09 8.86
N TYR A 239 24.58 5.37 8.56
CA TYR A 239 24.01 6.03 7.38
C TYR A 239 24.41 5.35 6.06
N ARG A 240 25.62 4.78 5.98
CA ARG A 240 26.08 4.04 4.79
C ARG A 240 25.23 2.79 4.55
N LEU A 241 24.92 2.06 5.62
CA LEU A 241 24.03 0.90 5.52
C LEU A 241 22.64 1.32 5.05
N SER A 242 22.14 2.46 5.51
CA SER A 242 20.86 3.00 5.05
C SER A 242 20.81 3.25 3.54
N ILE A 243 21.92 3.73 2.95
CA ILE A 243 22.03 3.92 1.49
C ILE A 243 22.05 2.57 0.76
N VAL A 244 22.93 1.67 1.17
CA VAL A 244 23.07 0.34 0.53
C VAL A 244 21.77 -0.44 0.63
N HIS A 245 21.19 -0.52 1.83
CA HIS A 245 19.93 -1.20 2.09
C HIS A 245 18.80 -0.61 1.25
N PHE A 246 18.64 0.72 1.22
CA PHE A 246 17.59 1.35 0.42
C PHE A 246 17.71 1.00 -1.07
N TRP A 247 18.87 1.23 -1.68
CA TRP A 247 19.01 1.02 -3.13
C TRP A 247 19.01 -0.45 -3.53
N ALA A 248 19.66 -1.31 -2.74
CA ALA A 248 19.60 -2.75 -2.96
C ALA A 248 18.15 -3.22 -2.88
N LEU A 249 17.43 -2.90 -1.80
CA LEU A 249 16.06 -3.36 -1.58
C LEU A 249 15.12 -2.89 -2.68
N ILE A 250 15.08 -1.59 -2.97
CA ILE A 250 14.14 -1.01 -3.95
C ILE A 250 14.38 -1.57 -5.36
N PHE A 251 15.63 -1.89 -5.71
CA PHE A 251 15.96 -2.51 -6.99
C PHE A 251 15.62 -4.00 -7.03
N THR A 252 16.09 -4.77 -6.05
CA THR A 252 15.99 -6.24 -6.09
C THR A 252 14.57 -6.74 -5.91
N TYR A 253 13.75 -6.05 -5.09
CA TYR A 253 12.36 -6.45 -4.87
C TYR A 253 11.58 -6.58 -6.20
N MET A 254 11.90 -5.76 -7.21
CA MET A 254 11.13 -5.74 -8.49
C MET A 254 11.21 -7.02 -9.27
N TRP A 255 12.21 -7.84 -8.97
CA TRP A 255 12.48 -9.07 -9.67
C TRP A 255 11.91 -10.30 -8.98
N ALA A 256 11.47 -10.19 -7.73
CA ALA A 256 11.09 -11.35 -6.92
C ALA A 256 9.67 -11.88 -7.19
N GLY A 257 8.86 -11.18 -8.00
CA GLY A 257 7.51 -11.63 -8.39
C GLY A 257 7.38 -13.10 -8.85
N PRO A 258 8.25 -13.62 -9.75
CA PRO A 258 8.17 -14.99 -10.23
C PRO A 258 8.33 -16.09 -9.18
N HIS A 259 8.78 -15.77 -7.95
CA HIS A 259 8.87 -16.77 -6.87
C HIS A 259 7.51 -17.36 -6.46
N HIS A 260 6.41 -16.68 -6.80
CA HIS A 260 5.04 -17.16 -6.61
C HIS A 260 4.61 -18.17 -7.69
N LEU A 261 5.41 -18.30 -8.75
CA LEU A 261 5.08 -19.01 -9.98
C LEU A 261 6.06 -20.14 -10.28
N HIS A 262 6.73 -20.66 -9.26
CA HIS A 262 7.61 -21.81 -9.39
C HIS A 262 6.85 -23.07 -9.80
N TYR A 263 7.42 -23.80 -10.76
CA TYR A 263 6.83 -25.02 -11.33
C TYR A 263 5.41 -24.82 -11.89
N THR A 264 5.16 -23.64 -12.47
CA THR A 264 3.93 -23.32 -13.20
C THR A 264 4.18 -23.28 -14.71
N ALA A 265 3.18 -22.84 -15.48
CA ALA A 265 3.33 -22.59 -16.92
C ALA A 265 4.23 -21.38 -17.26
N LEU A 266 4.69 -20.62 -16.26
CA LEU A 266 5.62 -19.51 -16.45
C LEU A 266 6.98 -20.03 -16.95
N PRO A 267 7.64 -19.42 -17.96
CA PRO A 267 8.91 -19.91 -18.49
C PRO A 267 10.00 -20.04 -17.42
N ASP A 268 10.76 -21.15 -17.46
CA ASP A 268 11.78 -21.46 -16.45
C ASP A 268 12.77 -20.32 -16.21
N TRP A 269 13.18 -19.61 -17.26
CA TRP A 269 14.12 -18.49 -17.13
C TRP A 269 13.59 -17.37 -16.23
N THR A 270 12.30 -17.03 -16.31
CA THR A 270 11.69 -16.02 -15.44
C THR A 270 11.59 -16.52 -14.00
N GLN A 271 11.28 -17.81 -13.81
CA GLN A 271 11.26 -18.42 -12.48
C GLN A 271 12.65 -18.36 -11.84
N SER A 272 13.71 -18.73 -12.57
CA SER A 272 15.09 -18.68 -12.08
C SER A 272 15.53 -17.26 -11.73
N VAL A 273 15.15 -16.25 -12.52
CA VAL A 273 15.39 -14.83 -12.19
C VAL A 273 14.72 -14.47 -10.87
N GLY A 274 13.45 -14.81 -10.69
CA GLY A 274 12.72 -14.56 -9.44
C GLY A 274 13.36 -15.24 -8.24
N MET A 275 13.77 -16.51 -8.37
CA MET A 275 14.48 -17.24 -7.33
C MET A 275 15.78 -16.54 -6.92
N VAL A 276 16.64 -16.22 -7.89
CA VAL A 276 17.96 -15.63 -7.62
C VAL A 276 17.83 -14.28 -6.93
N PHE A 277 16.95 -13.40 -7.42
CA PHE A 277 16.75 -12.10 -6.77
C PHE A 277 16.08 -12.20 -5.41
N SER A 278 15.23 -13.20 -5.18
CA SER A 278 14.66 -13.47 -3.85
C SER A 278 15.73 -13.92 -2.85
N LEU A 279 16.72 -14.72 -3.29
CA LEU A 279 17.85 -15.11 -2.45
C LEU A 279 18.77 -13.91 -2.14
N ILE A 280 19.02 -13.05 -3.12
CA ILE A 280 19.79 -11.80 -2.92
C ILE A 280 19.06 -10.87 -1.94
N LEU A 281 17.73 -10.85 -1.94
CA LEU A 281 16.92 -10.05 -1.02
C LEU A 281 16.97 -10.56 0.43
N LEU A 282 17.18 -11.86 0.63
CA LEU A 282 17.33 -12.49 1.95
C LEU A 282 18.70 -12.22 2.58
N ALA A 283 19.75 -12.12 1.75
CA ALA A 283 21.16 -12.04 2.15
C ALA A 283 21.61 -10.61 2.49
#